data_AF-A0A2N8EKW0-F1
#
_entry.id   AF-A0A2N8EKW0-F1
#
_cell.length_a   1.000
_cell.length_b   1.000
_cell.length_c   1.000
_cell.angle_alpha   90.00
_cell.angle_beta   90.00
_cell.angle_gamma   90.00
#
_symmetry.space_group_name_H-M   'P 1'
#
loop_
_entity.id
_entity.type
_entity.pdbx_description
1 polymer ?
#
loop_
_entity_poly.entity_id
_entity_poly.type
_entity_poly.pdbx_seq_one_letter_code
_entity_poly.pdbx_strand_id
1 'polypeptide(L)'
;EFEILRRMSVKAPQPQQVLTPEAVVALQDMASDVFVHNLVAEYVVRLVLATRNPGDFGMSDLANVIQIGCSPRATLGLVAAARALA
;
A
#
# COMPACT_ATOMS: atom_id res chain seq x y z
N GLU A 1 -3.06 1.39 25.42
CA GLU A 1 -3.32 1.54 26.86
C GLU A 1 -3.36 2.99 27.36
N PHE A 2 -2.24 3.69 27.54
CA PHE A 2 -2.27 5.02 28.20
C PHE A 2 -3.05 6.10 27.43
N GLU A 3 -2.94 6.12 26.10
CA GLU A 3 -3.71 7.05 25.25
C GLU A 3 -5.21 6.73 25.26
N ILE A 4 -5.58 5.45 25.41
CA ILE A 4 -6.98 5.02 25.55
C ILE A 4 -7.52 5.52 26.89
N LEU A 5 -6.78 5.31 27.97
CA LEU A 5 -7.11 5.85 29.30
C LEU A 5 -7.32 7.36 29.21
N ARG A 6 -6.36 8.13 28.68
CA ARG A 6 -6.47 9.58 28.52
C ARG A 6 -7.72 10.04 27.75
N ARG A 7 -8.11 9.34 26.69
CA ARG A 7 -9.27 9.69 25.85
C ARG A 7 -10.62 9.25 26.44
N MET A 8 -10.63 8.24 27.31
CA MET A 8 -11.86 7.60 27.79
C MET A 8 -12.15 7.89 29.28
N SER A 9 -11.21 8.45 30.05
CA SER A 9 -11.29 8.58 31.52
C SER A 9 -12.40 9.47 32.08
N VAL A 10 -12.99 10.39 31.31
CA VAL A 10 -13.98 11.36 31.85
C VAL A 10 -15.30 11.32 31.09
N LYS A 11 -15.25 11.56 29.77
CA LYS A 11 -16.41 11.44 28.89
C LYS A 11 -15.93 10.82 27.59
N ALA A 12 -16.46 9.65 27.26
CA ALA A 12 -16.12 8.99 26.01
C ALA A 12 -16.46 9.91 24.82
N PRO A 13 -15.57 10.02 23.82
CA PRO A 13 -15.85 10.78 22.62
C PRO A 13 -17.03 10.16 21.87
N GLN A 14 -17.88 11.01 21.32
CA GLN A 14 -18.96 10.57 20.43
C GLN A 14 -18.42 10.51 19.01
N PRO A 15 -18.54 9.38 18.30
CA PRO A 15 -18.09 9.30 16.92
C PRO A 15 -18.96 10.20 16.05
N GLN A 16 -18.34 11.06 15.26
CA GLN A 16 -19.00 11.82 14.22
C GLN A 16 -18.78 11.13 12.88
N GLN A 17 -19.85 10.76 12.21
CA GLN A 17 -19.76 10.20 10.87
C GLN A 17 -19.33 11.29 9.89
N VAL A 18 -18.18 11.06 9.24
CA VAL A 18 -17.63 11.97 8.21
C VAL A 18 -17.77 11.43 6.79
N LEU A 19 -17.98 10.11 6.65
CA LEU A 19 -18.21 9.42 5.38
C LEU A 19 -19.24 8.31 5.58
N THR A 20 -19.97 7.97 4.52
CA THR A 20 -20.84 6.77 4.49
C THR A 20 -20.08 5.61 3.84
N PRO A 21 -20.45 4.34 4.10
CA PRO A 21 -19.87 3.20 3.40
C PRO A 21 -19.97 3.31 1.88
N GLU A 22 -21.08 3.83 1.37
CA GLU A 22 -21.32 4.03 -0.06
C GLU A 22 -20.35 5.08 -0.63
N ALA A 23 -20.10 6.16 0.11
CA ALA A 23 -19.10 7.16 -0.28
C ALA A 23 -17.68 6.57 -0.30
N VAL A 24 -17.35 5.66 0.63
CA VAL A 24 -16.04 4.98 0.63
C VAL A 24 -15.88 4.10 -0.61
N VAL A 25 -16.89 3.32 -0.97
CA VAL A 25 -16.86 2.48 -2.18
C VAL A 25 -16.73 3.35 -3.44
N ALA A 26 -17.50 4.44 -3.53
CA ALA A 26 -17.39 5.36 -4.66
C ALA A 26 -15.98 5.96 -4.81
N LEU A 27 -15.32 6.31 -3.70
CA LEU A 27 -13.93 6.79 -3.72
C LEU A 27 -12.94 5.71 -4.15
N GLN A 28 -13.16 4.45 -3.76
CA GLN A 28 -12.34 3.32 -4.19
C GLN A 28 -12.48 3.04 -5.69
N ASP A 29 -13.70 3.15 -6.22
CA ASP A 29 -13.97 3.02 -7.65
C ASP A 29 -13.30 4.16 -8.43
N MET A 30 -13.40 5.40 -7.94
CA MET A 30 -12.72 6.56 -8.54
C MET A 30 -11.20 6.39 -8.58
N ALA A 31 -10.59 5.91 -7.49
CA ALA A 31 -9.15 5.60 -7.49
C ALA A 31 -8.83 4.49 -8.50
N SER A 32 -9.68 3.47 -8.60
CA SER A 32 -9.47 2.36 -9.53
C SER A 32 -9.48 2.80 -11.00
N ASP A 33 -10.13 3.91 -11.34
CA ASP A 33 -10.16 4.46 -12.70
C ASP A 33 -8.90 5.24 -13.11
N VAL A 34 -8.02 5.58 -12.16
CA VAL A 34 -6.78 6.31 -12.44
C VAL A 34 -5.86 5.54 -13.39
N PHE A 35 -5.68 6.02 -14.62
CA PHE A 35 -4.88 5.35 -15.63
C PHE A 35 -3.42 5.12 -15.18
N VAL A 36 -2.94 3.88 -15.31
CA VAL A 36 -1.54 3.52 -15.05
C VAL A 36 -0.89 3.13 -16.36
N HIS A 37 0.08 3.95 -16.78
CA HIS A 37 0.84 3.69 -18.00
C HIS A 37 1.63 2.37 -17.90
N ASN A 38 1.75 1.64 -19.02
CA ASN A 38 2.40 0.32 -19.04
C ASN A 38 3.83 0.35 -18.46
N LEU A 39 4.61 1.39 -18.77
CA LEU A 39 5.96 1.57 -18.21
C LEU A 39 5.98 1.65 -16.67
N VAL A 40 4.94 2.22 -16.05
CA VAL A 40 4.82 2.27 -14.58
C VAL A 40 4.50 0.88 -14.04
N ALA A 41 3.59 0.15 -14.69
CA ALA A 41 3.26 -1.23 -14.30
C ALA A 41 4.48 -2.16 -14.41
N GLU A 42 5.23 -2.07 -15.52
CA GLU A 42 6.49 -2.81 -15.71
C GLU A 42 7.53 -2.44 -14.66
N TYR A 43 7.66 -1.16 -14.32
CA TYR A 43 8.56 -0.71 -13.26
C TYR A 43 8.21 -1.33 -11.90
N VAL A 44 6.92 -1.33 -11.53
CA VAL A 44 6.46 -1.98 -10.29
C VAL A 44 6.78 -3.48 -10.29
N VAL A 45 6.57 -4.17 -11.41
CA VAL A 45 6.93 -5.59 -11.53
C VAL A 45 8.43 -5.79 -11.34
N ARG A 46 9.27 -4.97 -11.97
CA ARG A 46 10.73 -5.02 -11.82
C ARG A 46 11.18 -4.78 -10.38
N LEU A 47 10.56 -3.84 -9.68
CA LEU A 47 10.83 -3.61 -8.25
C LEU A 47 10.53 -4.86 -7.42
N VAL A 48 9.39 -5.50 -7.63
CA VAL A 48 9.02 -6.73 -6.91
C VAL A 48 10.00 -7.86 -7.23
N LEU A 49 10.41 -8.02 -8.49
CA LEU A 49 11.40 -9.03 -8.89
C LEU A 49 12.79 -8.77 -8.30
N ALA A 50 13.21 -7.51 -8.18
CA ALA A 50 14.48 -7.15 -7.55
C ALA A 50 14.55 -7.59 -6.08
N THR A 51 13.41 -7.65 -5.37
CA THR A 51 13.39 -8.20 -4.00
C THR A 51 13.58 -9.71 -3.93
N ARG A 52 13.37 -10.44 -5.03
CA ARG A 52 13.51 -11.91 -5.08
C ARG A 52 14.90 -12.32 -5.56
N ASN A 53 15.38 -11.66 -6.61
CA ASN A 53 16.66 -11.95 -7.24
C ASN A 53 17.49 -10.66 -7.36
N PRO A 54 17.95 -10.04 -6.26
CA PRO A 54 18.59 -8.73 -6.32
C PRO A 54 19.89 -8.72 -7.17
N GLY A 55 20.57 -9.87 -7.31
CA GLY A 55 21.73 -10.03 -8.19
C GLY A 55 21.44 -9.75 -9.67
N ASP A 56 20.26 -10.11 -10.18
CA ASP A 56 19.84 -9.84 -11.57
C ASP A 56 19.71 -8.34 -11.85
N PHE A 57 19.64 -7.52 -10.80
CA PHE A 57 19.49 -6.07 -10.83
C PHE A 57 20.74 -5.34 -10.33
N GLY A 58 21.88 -6.02 -10.22
CA GLY A 58 23.16 -5.42 -9.82
C GLY A 58 23.27 -5.12 -8.32
N MET A 59 22.42 -5.74 -7.48
CA MET A 59 22.38 -5.54 -6.02
C MET A 59 22.74 -6.83 -5.27
N SER A 60 23.82 -7.51 -5.69
CA SER A 60 24.21 -8.82 -5.14
C SER A 60 24.50 -8.79 -3.63
N ASP A 61 24.85 -7.63 -3.08
CA ASP A 61 25.02 -7.39 -1.64
C ASP A 61 23.72 -7.61 -0.84
N LEU A 62 22.56 -7.31 -1.44
CA LEU A 62 21.25 -7.51 -0.83
C LEU A 62 20.82 -8.98 -0.78
N ALA A 63 21.44 -9.87 -1.55
CA ALA A 63 21.08 -11.30 -1.56
C ALA A 63 21.27 -11.96 -0.18
N ASN A 64 22.24 -11.48 0.60
CA ASN A 64 22.49 -11.99 1.96
C ASN A 64 21.63 -11.31 3.04
N VAL A 65 20.95 -10.21 2.69
CA VAL A 65 20.11 -9.42 3.60
C VAL A 65 18.64 -9.79 3.44
N ILE A 66 18.19 -9.97 2.20
CA ILE A 66 16.79 -10.28 1.88
C ILE A 66 16.61 -11.80 1.83
N GLN A 67 16.15 -12.37 2.94
CA GLN A 67 15.87 -13.81 3.01
C GLN A 67 14.62 -14.22 2.21
N ILE A 68 13.61 -13.34 2.14
CA ILE A 68 12.33 -13.60 1.48
C ILE A 68 11.91 -12.33 0.72
N GLY A 69 11.81 -12.43 -0.60
CA GLY A 69 11.32 -11.34 -1.45
C GLY A 69 9.80 -11.16 -1.40
N CYS A 70 9.32 -10.06 -1.98
CA CYS A 70 7.90 -9.73 -2.02
C CYS A 70 7.11 -10.72 -2.89
N SER A 71 5.92 -11.14 -2.43
CA SER A 71 5.00 -11.99 -3.21
C SER A 71 4.41 -11.27 -4.43
N PRO A 72 3.82 -11.99 -5.43
CA PRO A 72 3.20 -11.35 -6.60
C PRO A 72 2.10 -10.35 -6.26
N ARG A 73 1.47 -10.49 -5.08
CA ARG A 73 0.45 -9.55 -4.57
C ARG A 73 1.02 -8.15 -4.29
N ALA A 74 2.33 -8.01 -4.10
CA ALA A 74 2.96 -6.71 -3.92
C ALA A 74 2.77 -5.80 -5.15
N THR A 75 2.80 -6.36 -6.36
CA THR A 75 2.53 -5.61 -7.59
C THR A 75 1.12 -5.00 -7.56
N LEU A 76 0.12 -5.81 -7.20
CA LEU A 76 -1.28 -5.36 -7.10
C LEU A 76 -1.44 -4.27 -6.04
N GLY A 77 -0.84 -4.47 -4.86
CA GLY A 77 -0.90 -3.51 -3.76
C GLY A 77 -0.22 -2.18 -4.10
N LEU A 78 0.95 -2.22 -4.74
CA LEU A 78 1.68 -1.01 -5.16
C LEU A 78 0.91 -0.22 -6.20
N VAL A 79 0.31 -0.89 -7.20
CA VAL A 79 -0.52 -0.23 -8.22
C VAL A 79 -1.76 0.39 -7.59
N ALA A 80 -2.46 -0.33 -6.71
CA ALA A 80 -3.65 0.18 -6.04
C ALA A 80 -3.34 1.39 -5.15
N ALA A 81 -2.24 1.34 -4.39
CA ALA A 81 -1.81 2.46 -3.56
C ALA A 81 -1.38 3.67 -4.40
N ALA A 82 -0.68 3.46 -5.52
CA ALA A 82 -0.28 4.53 -6.42
C ALA A 82 -1.50 5.21 -7.06
N ARG A 83 -2.52 4.44 -7.45
CA ARG A 83 -3.81 4.95 -7.95
C ARG A 83 -4.57 5.78 -6.92
N ALA A 84 -4.59 5.34 -5.66
CA ALA A 84 -5.25 6.07 -4.58
C ALA A 84 -4.52 7.37 -4.18
N LEU A 85 -3.22 7.47 -4.48
CA LEU A 85 -2.40 8.65 -4.16
C LEU A 85 -2.49 9.75 -5.23
N ALA A 86 -2.62 9.38 -6.51
CA ALA A 86 -2.60 10.28 -7.65
C ALA A 86 -3.93 11.03 -7.85
#